data_AF-A0A4Y2VEW9-F1
#
_entry.id   AF-A0A4Y2VEW9-F1
#
_cell.length_a   1.000
_cell.length_b   1.000
_cell.length_c   1.000
_cell.angle_alpha   90.00
_cell.angle_beta   90.00
_cell.angle_gamma   90.00
#
_symmetry.space_group_name_H-M   'P 1'
#
loop_
_entity.id
_entity.type
_entity.pdbx_description
1 polymer ?
#
loop_
_entity_poly.entity_id
_entity_poly.type
_entity_poly.pdbx_seq_one_letter_code
_entity_poly.pdbx_strand_id
1 'polypeptide(L)'
;MPKRKREITGDAASRREAIRKRERRVVETEEERSRRLSTMAQRGQDRRVEETEEQRNSRFSDMAQRGQERRAEETEEIDDWQ
;
A
#
# COMPACT_ATOMS: atom_id res chain seq x y z
N MET A 1 13.07 0.20 -27.34
CA MET A 1 13.59 0.01 -25.97
C MET A 1 13.38 -1.44 -25.54
N PRO A 2 14.41 -2.19 -25.11
CA PRO A 2 14.25 -3.58 -24.72
C PRO A 2 13.55 -3.68 -23.35
N LYS A 3 12.34 -4.27 -23.33
CA LYS A 3 11.55 -4.48 -22.11
C LYS A 3 12.24 -5.55 -21.26
N ARG A 4 12.83 -5.17 -20.14
CA ARG A 4 13.38 -6.11 -19.14
C ARG A 4 12.23 -6.97 -18.62
N LYS A 5 12.26 -8.27 -18.90
CA LYS A 5 11.36 -9.23 -18.26
C LYS A 5 11.80 -9.35 -16.80
N ARG A 6 10.98 -8.82 -15.88
CA ARG A 6 11.15 -9.02 -14.45
C ARG A 6 10.79 -10.49 -14.19
N GLU A 7 11.79 -11.34 -14.08
CA GLU A 7 11.60 -12.73 -13.69
C GLU A 7 11.01 -12.75 -12.27
N ILE A 8 9.71 -13.03 -12.17
CA ILE A 8 9.02 -13.18 -10.88
C ILE A 8 9.26 -14.61 -10.40
N THR A 9 10.53 -14.95 -10.14
CA THR A 9 10.86 -16.14 -9.35
C THR A 9 10.67 -15.76 -7.89
N GLY A 10 9.41 -15.57 -7.50
CA GLY A 10 9.05 -15.35 -6.10
C GLY A 10 9.41 -16.60 -5.32
N ASP A 11 10.41 -16.49 -4.45
CA ASP A 11 10.93 -17.58 -3.62
C ASP A 11 9.78 -18.34 -2.91
N ALA A 12 9.86 -19.66 -2.92
CA ALA A 12 8.81 -20.53 -2.42
C ALA A 12 8.55 -20.30 -0.92
N ALA A 13 9.58 -19.95 -0.14
CA ALA A 13 9.42 -19.63 1.28
C ALA A 13 8.69 -18.29 1.47
N SER A 14 9.01 -17.28 0.67
CA SER A 14 8.35 -15.98 0.67
C SER A 14 6.85 -16.08 0.34
N ARG A 15 6.49 -16.93 -0.64
CA ARG A 15 5.08 -17.23 -0.96
C ARG A 15 4.36 -17.92 0.20
N ARG A 16 4.99 -18.91 0.84
CA ARG A 16 4.44 -19.62 2.02
C ARG A 16 4.22 -18.67 3.20
N GLU A 17 5.15 -17.75 3.45
CA GLU A 17 5.03 -16.76 4.53
C GLU A 17 3.89 -15.77 4.26
N ALA A 18 3.72 -15.33 3.02
CA ALA A 18 2.60 -14.44 2.64
C ALA A 18 1.24 -15.12 2.86
N ILE A 19 1.11 -16.40 2.50
CA ILE A 19 -0.11 -17.20 2.74
C ILE A 19 -0.39 -17.30 4.24
N ARG A 20 0.60 -17.70 5.05
CA ARG A 20 0.45 -17.79 6.52
C ARG A 20 0.04 -16.44 7.14
N LYS A 21 0.67 -15.34 6.70
CA LYS A 21 0.31 -13.99 7.15
C LYS A 21 -1.12 -13.64 6.80
N ARG A 22 -1.62 -14.06 5.62
CA ARG A 22 -2.99 -13.83 5.18
C ARG A 22 -3.99 -14.66 5.97
N GLU A 23 -3.74 -15.96 6.15
CA GLU A 23 -4.59 -16.86 6.93
C GLU A 23 -4.79 -16.34 8.36
N ARG A 24 -3.72 -15.88 9.01
CA ARG A 24 -3.80 -15.24 10.33
C ARG A 24 -4.72 -14.01 10.35
N ARG A 25 -4.79 -13.23 9.26
CA ARG A 25 -5.68 -12.06 9.17
C ARG A 25 -7.13 -12.43 8.85
N VAL A 26 -7.38 -13.63 8.35
CA VAL A 26 -8.75 -14.10 8.03
C VAL A 26 -9.45 -14.60 9.29
N VAL A 27 -8.70 -15.24 10.20
CA VAL A 27 -9.23 -15.82 11.44
C VAL A 27 -9.14 -14.88 12.65
N GLU A 28 -8.54 -13.69 12.50
CA GLU A 28 -8.42 -12.74 13.61
C GLU A 28 -9.80 -12.26 14.10
N THR A 29 -9.95 -12.13 15.41
CA THR A 29 -11.13 -11.48 16.00
C THR A 29 -11.11 -9.97 15.75
N GLU A 30 -12.25 -9.31 15.90
CA GLU A 30 -12.33 -7.84 15.73
C GLU A 30 -11.43 -7.08 16.73
N GLU A 31 -11.28 -7.59 17.95
CA GLU A 31 -10.40 -7.01 18.95
C GLU A 31 -8.92 -7.16 18.56
N GLU A 32 -8.51 -8.33 18.06
CA GLU A 32 -7.16 -8.56 17.57
C GLU A 32 -6.84 -7.72 16.33
N ARG A 33 -7.82 -7.61 15.41
CA ARG A 33 -7.74 -6.73 14.25
C ARG A 33 -7.55 -5.28 14.68
N SER A 34 -8.38 -4.81 15.60
CA SER A 34 -8.35 -3.43 16.09
C SER A 34 -7.03 -3.11 16.77
N ARG A 35 -6.52 -4.00 17.64
CA ARG A 35 -5.19 -3.86 18.26
C ARG A 35 -4.08 -3.79 17.21
N ARG A 36 -4.08 -4.71 16.24
CA ARG A 36 -3.07 -4.77 15.18
C ARG A 36 -3.08 -3.50 14.31
N LEU A 37 -4.25 -3.03 13.90
CA LEU A 37 -4.40 -1.79 13.13
C LEU A 37 -3.95 -0.58 13.94
N SER A 38 -4.32 -0.51 15.22
CA SER A 38 -3.90 0.56 16.13
C SER A 38 -2.38 0.64 16.27
N THR A 39 -1.69 -0.49 16.49
CA THR A 39 -0.22 -0.52 16.54
C THR A 39 0.43 -0.07 15.23
N MET A 40 -0.13 -0.44 14.08
CA MET A 40 0.38 0.00 12.78
C MET A 40 0.14 1.49 12.54
N ALA A 41 -0.99 2.03 13.00
CA ALA A 41 -1.31 3.45 12.93
C ALA A 41 -0.35 4.27 13.81
N GLN A 42 -0.12 3.83 15.06
CA GLN A 42 0.84 4.47 15.96
C GLN A 42 2.24 4.52 15.35
N ARG A 43 2.77 3.38 14.87
CA ARG A 43 4.07 3.33 14.18
C ARG A 43 4.11 4.21 12.92
N GLY A 44 2.97 4.41 12.26
CA GLY A 44 2.85 5.33 11.13
C GLY A 44 2.93 6.79 11.56
N GLN A 45 2.34 7.14 12.70
CA GLN A 45 2.42 8.47 13.30
C GLN A 45 3.83 8.76 13.80
N ASP A 46 4.45 7.84 14.53
CA ASP A 46 5.81 8.00 15.06
C ASP A 46 6.80 8.31 13.92
N ARG A 47 6.74 7.56 12.82
CA ARG A 47 7.56 7.82 11.62
C ARG A 47 7.31 9.21 11.01
N ARG A 48 6.08 9.72 11.07
CA ARG A 48 5.75 11.06 10.54
C ARG A 48 6.23 12.18 11.44
N VAL A 49 6.38 11.94 12.74
CA VAL A 49 6.97 12.90 13.67
C VAL A 49 8.47 13.06 13.39
N GLU A 50 9.12 11.98 12.98
CA GLU A 50 10.54 11.96 12.60
C GLU A 50 10.82 12.42 11.16
N GLU A 51 9.79 12.69 10.35
CA GLU A 51 9.96 13.15 8.95
C GLU A 51 10.58 14.56 8.89
N THR A 52 11.57 14.73 8.01
CA THR A 52 12.07 16.07 7.65
C THR A 52 11.05 16.81 6.78
N GLU A 53 11.18 18.14 6.67
CA GLU A 53 10.30 18.94 5.80
C GLU A 53 10.33 18.48 4.34
N GLU A 54 11.51 18.09 3.83
CA GLU A 54 11.67 17.58 2.48
C GLU A 54 10.95 16.25 2.26
N GLN A 55 11.10 15.29 3.20
CA GLN A 55 10.40 14.02 3.16
C GLN A 55 8.88 14.20 3.25
N ARG A 56 8.44 15.11 4.13
CA ARG A 56 7.03 15.45 4.29
C ARG A 56 6.44 16.04 3.01
N ASN A 57 7.17 16.96 2.36
CA ASN A 57 6.76 17.57 1.10
C ASN A 57 6.71 16.53 -0.04
N SER A 58 7.72 15.66 -0.15
CA SER A 58 7.70 14.55 -1.12
C SER A 58 6.49 13.62 -0.90
N ARG A 59 6.22 13.23 0.36
CA ARG A 59 5.04 12.41 0.68
C ARG A 59 3.72 13.10 0.31
N PHE A 60 3.59 14.40 0.53
CA PHE A 60 2.39 15.14 0.13
C PHE A 60 2.24 15.23 -1.39
N SER A 61 3.33 15.49 -2.12
CA SER A 61 3.34 15.49 -3.58
C SER A 61 2.92 14.14 -4.15
N ASP A 62 3.43 13.04 -3.61
CA ASP A 62 3.06 11.67 -4.03
C ASP A 62 1.56 11.40 -3.80
N MET A 63 1.01 11.84 -2.66
CA MET A 63 -0.42 11.70 -2.37
C MET A 63 -1.29 12.54 -3.31
N ALA A 64 -0.85 13.76 -3.62
CA ALA A 64 -1.54 14.63 -4.57
C ALA A 64 -1.54 14.02 -5.98
N GLN A 65 -0.38 13.54 -6.44
CA GLN A 65 -0.25 12.89 -7.75
C GLN A 65 -1.15 11.66 -7.87
N ARG A 66 -1.10 10.74 -6.89
CA ARG A 66 -2.01 9.57 -6.86
C ARG A 66 -3.48 9.95 -6.74
N GLY A 67 -3.79 11.11 -6.15
CA GLY A 67 -5.13 11.66 -6.12
C GLY A 67 -5.60 12.11 -7.51
N GLN A 68 -4.71 12.71 -8.32
CA GLN A 68 -5.02 13.09 -9.68
C GLN A 68 -5.11 11.90 -10.63
N GLU A 69 -4.20 10.93 -10.51
CA GLU A 69 -4.21 9.70 -11.32
C GLU A 69 -5.53 8.94 -11.17
N ARG A 70 -6.00 8.74 -9.93
CA ARG A 70 -7.30 8.09 -9.69
C ARG A 70 -8.49 8.83 -10.28
N ARG A 71 -8.46 10.17 -10.30
CA ARG A 71 -9.54 10.96 -10.93
C ARG A 71 -9.48 10.87 -12.45
N ALA A 72 -8.28 10.83 -13.02
CA ALA A 72 -8.10 10.65 -14.46
C ALA A 72 -8.57 9.25 -14.90
N GLU A 73 -8.20 8.20 -14.15
CA GLU A 73 -8.69 6.83 -14.37
C GLU A 73 -10.22 6.76 -14.27
N GLU A 74 -10.83 7.44 -13.29
CA GLU A 74 -12.30 7.50 -13.17
C GLU A 74 -12.94 8.20 -14.38
N THR A 75 -12.34 9.26 -14.91
CA THR A 75 -12.85 9.92 -16.13
C THR A 75 -12.67 9.05 -17.37
N GLU A 76 -11.55 8.35 -17.51
CA GLU A 76 -11.33 7.41 -18.62
C GLU A 76 -12.31 6.24 -18.56
N GLU A 77 -12.59 5.72 -17.36
CA GLU A 77 -13.61 4.68 -17.17
C GLU A 77 -15.00 5.19 -17.57
N ILE A 78 -15.39 6.40 -17.14
CA ILE A 78 -16.69 7.00 -17.50
C ILE A 78 -16.82 7.21 -19.02
N ASP A 79 -15.76 7.67 -19.69
CA ASP A 79 -15.75 7.87 -21.14
C ASP A 79 -15.80 6.54 -21.93
N ASP A 80 -15.21 5.45 -21.41
CA ASP A 80 -15.28 4.10 -22.02
C ASP A 80 -16.70 3.48 -21.92
N TRP A 81 -17.47 3.86 -20.91
CA TRP A 81 -18.85 3.41 -20.74
C TRP A 81 -19.90 4.17 -21.59
N GLN A 82 -19.53 5.25 -22.29
CA GLN A 82 -20.45 6.11 -23.10
C GLN A 82 -20.35 5.86 -24.61
#